data_AF-A0A7C1PTF7-F1
#
_entry.id   AF-A0A7C1PTF7-F1
#
_cell.length_a   1.000
_cell.length_b   1.000
_cell.length_c   1.000
_cell.angle_alpha   90.00
_cell.angle_beta   90.00
_cell.angle_gamma   90.00
#
_symmetry.space_group_name_H-M   'P 1'
#
loop_
_entity.id
_entity.type
_entity.pdbx_description
1 polymer ?
#
loop_
_entity_poly.entity_id
_entity_poly.type
_entity_poly.pdbx_seq_one_letter_code
_entity_poly.pdbx_strand_id
1 'polypeptide(L)'
;MGFLHNFEGILTNLPEVEKPKYALTFNDKLKWTALMLVTYFILSETALYGLNPTTIDLFANLRAVLAGSFGSIITLGIGPIVTGSIILQILVGGKLIDLDLSDPHDQAIFQGTQKALAILFTIFEAVVMVLMGALAPDPA
;
A
#
# COMPACT_ATOMS: atom_id res chain seq x y z
N MET A 1 12.96 23.94 7.63
CA MET A 1 11.48 24.00 7.64
C MET A 1 10.98 23.41 6.33
N GLY A 2 10.89 22.07 6.24
CA GLY A 2 10.54 21.37 5.00
C GLY A 2 9.09 21.59 4.58
N PHE A 3 8.82 21.55 3.27
CA PHE A 3 7.48 21.69 2.68
C PHE A 3 6.42 20.76 3.30
N LEU A 4 6.83 19.60 3.83
CA LEU A 4 5.94 18.60 4.44
C LEU A 4 5.32 19.05 5.77
N HIS A 5 5.94 19.95 6.53
CA HIS A 5 5.34 20.49 7.77
C HIS A 5 4.09 21.32 7.50
N ASN A 6 3.94 21.89 6.29
CA ASN A 6 2.72 22.60 5.93
C ASN A 6 1.52 21.65 5.74
N PHE A 7 1.77 20.36 5.50
CA PHE A 7 0.75 19.33 5.32
C PHE A 7 0.57 18.45 6.56
N GLU A 8 1.26 18.77 7.64
CA GLU A 8 1.30 17.99 8.88
C GLU A 8 -0.12 17.69 9.39
N GLY A 9 -1.02 18.68 9.42
CA GLY A 9 -2.40 18.48 9.85
C GLY A 9 -3.22 17.47 9.03
N ILE A 10 -2.88 17.23 7.76
CA ILE A 10 -3.53 16.20 6.92
C ILE A 10 -2.87 14.85 7.14
N LEU A 11 -1.54 14.83 7.29
CA LEU A 11 -0.75 13.61 7.46
C LEU A 11 -0.99 12.96 8.83
N THR A 12 -1.15 13.75 9.90
CA THR A 12 -1.40 13.24 11.26
C THR A 12 -2.87 12.83 11.48
N ASN A 13 -3.79 13.28 10.63
CA ASN A 13 -5.21 12.91 10.72
C ASN A 13 -5.57 11.62 9.97
N LEU A 14 -4.60 10.97 9.30
CA LEU A 14 -4.85 9.70 8.62
C LEU A 14 -5.15 8.59 9.65
N PRO A 15 -6.17 7.73 9.44
CA PRO A 15 -6.57 6.73 10.43
C PRO A 15 -5.45 5.72 10.71
N GLU A 16 -4.87 5.69 11.91
CA GLU A 16 -3.78 4.79 12.28
C GLU A 16 -4.24 3.68 13.25
N VAL A 17 -3.57 2.53 13.22
CA VAL A 17 -3.80 1.45 14.17
C VAL A 17 -3.06 1.79 15.48
N GLU A 18 -3.79 1.87 16.58
CA GLU A 18 -3.20 2.15 17.90
C GLU A 18 -2.21 1.04 18.30
N LYS A 19 -1.04 1.44 18.83
CA LYS A 19 -0.06 0.48 19.35
C LYS A 19 -0.64 -0.26 20.56
N PRO A 20 -0.37 -1.57 20.73
CA PRO A 20 -0.86 -2.31 21.89
C PRO A 20 -0.43 -1.68 23.22
N LYS A 21 -1.38 -1.49 24.13
CA LYS A 21 -1.15 -0.91 25.48
C LYS A 21 -0.36 -1.82 26.41
N TYR A 22 -0.25 -3.10 26.06
CA TYR A 22 0.43 -4.13 26.84
C TYR A 22 1.31 -5.00 25.93
N ALA A 23 2.32 -5.63 26.52
CA ALA A 23 3.18 -6.56 25.80
C ALA A 23 2.39 -7.80 25.38
N LEU A 24 2.29 -8.03 24.07
CA LEU A 24 1.62 -9.20 23.51
C LEU A 24 2.46 -10.46 23.71
N THR A 25 1.82 -11.55 24.11
CA THR A 25 2.48 -12.86 24.20
C THR A 25 2.78 -13.41 22.79
N PHE A 26 3.71 -14.36 22.69
CA PHE A 26 4.03 -14.99 21.40
C PHE A 26 2.80 -15.63 20.74
N ASN A 27 1.96 -16.30 21.54
CA ASN A 27 0.74 -16.94 21.06
C ASN A 27 -0.27 -15.93 20.52
N ASP A 28 -0.37 -14.74 21.12
CA ASP A 28 -1.25 -13.68 20.61
C ASP A 28 -0.76 -13.14 19.28
N LYS A 29 0.55 -12.87 19.16
CA LYS A 29 1.15 -12.44 17.89
C LYS A 29 0.92 -13.48 16.79
N LEU A 30 1.09 -14.77 17.11
CA LEU A 30 0.88 -15.86 16.14
C LEU A 30 -0.59 -15.93 15.68
N LYS A 31 -1.56 -15.77 16.59
CA LYS A 31 -2.99 -15.73 16.25
C LYS A 31 -3.32 -14.57 15.32
N TRP A 32 -2.79 -13.37 15.58
CA TRP A 32 -3.00 -12.20 14.72
C TRP A 32 -2.37 -12.38 13.34
N THR A 33 -1.16 -12.93 13.26
CA THR A 33 -0.52 -13.23 11.98
C THR A 33 -1.32 -14.27 11.19
N ALA A 34 -1.78 -15.34 11.84
CA ALA A 34 -2.60 -16.36 11.19
C ALA A 34 -3.93 -15.78 10.68
N LEU A 35 -4.58 -14.92 11.45
CA LEU A 35 -5.81 -14.23 11.05
C LEU A 35 -5.59 -13.36 9.80
N MET A 36 -4.53 -12.56 9.78
CA MET A 36 -4.19 -11.73 8.63
C MET A 36 -3.86 -12.58 7.39
N LEU A 37 -3.17 -13.70 7.58
CA LEU A 37 -2.84 -14.63 6.50
C LEU A 37 -4.09 -15.27 5.88
N VAL A 38 -5.03 -15.74 6.72
CA VAL A 38 -6.31 -16.30 6.24
C VAL A 38 -7.11 -15.24 5.48
N THR A 39 -7.16 -14.01 6.00
CA THR A 39 -7.84 -12.89 5.33
C THR A 39 -7.21 -12.59 3.98
N TYR A 40 -5.87 -12.58 3.89
CA TYR A 40 -5.15 -12.40 2.63
C TYR A 40 -5.52 -13.46 1.59
N PHE A 41 -5.56 -14.76 1.96
CA PHE A 41 -5.93 -15.82 1.02
C PHE A 41 -7.38 -15.68 0.55
N ILE A 42 -8.31 -15.33 1.43
CA ILE A 42 -9.72 -15.08 1.04
C ILE A 42 -9.81 -13.93 0.03
N LEU A 43 -9.05 -12.85 0.24
CA LEU A 43 -9.01 -11.70 -0.66
C LEU A 43 -8.31 -12.01 -2.00
N SER A 44 -7.33 -12.92 -1.99
CA SER A 44 -6.60 -13.37 -3.18
C SER A 44 -7.44 -14.22 -4.13
N GLU A 45 -8.39 -14.99 -3.58
CA GLU A 45 -9.28 -15.88 -4.36
C GLU A 45 -10.59 -15.20 -4.76
N THR A 46 -10.91 -14.03 -4.19
CA THR A 46 -12.13 -13.30 -4.54
C THR A 46 -11.94 -12.53 -5.83
N ALA A 47 -12.61 -12.99 -6.89
CA ALA A 47 -12.56 -12.38 -8.21
C ALA A 47 -13.11 -10.95 -8.21
N LEU A 48 -12.48 -10.09 -9.00
CA LEU A 48 -12.90 -8.71 -9.21
C LEU A 48 -14.20 -8.68 -10.03
N TYR A 49 -15.22 -8.01 -9.50
CA TYR A 49 -16.51 -7.88 -10.17
C TYR A 49 -16.40 -7.05 -11.45
N GLY A 50 -17.04 -7.49 -12.53
CA GLY A 50 -17.09 -6.77 -13.80
C GLY A 50 -15.82 -6.84 -14.64
N LEU A 51 -14.87 -7.72 -14.30
CA LEU A 51 -13.66 -7.96 -15.09
C LEU A 51 -13.94 -8.95 -16.23
N ASN A 52 -13.48 -8.62 -17.44
CA ASN A 52 -13.59 -9.54 -18.58
C ASN A 52 -12.71 -10.80 -18.34
N PRO A 53 -13.26 -12.02 -18.46
CA PRO A 53 -12.53 -13.26 -18.23
C PRO A 53 -11.41 -13.54 -19.26
N THR A 54 -11.38 -12.80 -20.37
CA THR A 54 -10.31 -12.91 -21.39
C THR A 54 -9.12 -11.99 -21.15
N THR A 55 -9.12 -11.25 -20.04
CA THR A 55 -8.05 -10.31 -19.71
C THR A 55 -6.74 -11.06 -19.45
N ILE A 56 -5.68 -10.67 -20.16
CA ILE A 56 -4.35 -11.26 -20.05
C ILE A 56 -3.60 -10.54 -18.93
N ASP A 57 -2.93 -11.32 -18.08
CA ASP A 57 -2.05 -10.74 -17.08
C ASP A 57 -0.69 -10.37 -17.66
N LEU A 58 -0.48 -9.07 -17.86
CA LEU A 58 0.79 -8.52 -18.36
C LEU A 58 1.95 -8.60 -17.34
N PHE A 59 1.67 -8.75 -16.04
CA PHE A 59 2.65 -8.62 -14.95
C PHE A 59 2.86 -9.92 -14.17
N ALA A 60 2.60 -11.07 -14.79
CA ALA A 60 2.74 -12.38 -14.16
C ALA A 60 4.10 -12.61 -13.47
N ASN A 61 5.19 -12.11 -14.07
CA ASN A 61 6.54 -12.22 -13.51
C ASN A 61 6.76 -11.35 -12.26
N LEU A 62 6.01 -10.26 -12.10
CA LEU A 62 6.13 -9.34 -10.98
C LEU A 62 5.21 -9.71 -9.81
N ARG A 63 4.21 -10.58 -10.02
CA ARG A 63 3.25 -10.99 -8.98
C ARG A 63 3.90 -11.56 -7.73
N ALA A 64 4.96 -12.36 -7.88
CA ALA A 64 5.65 -12.96 -6.75
C ALA A 64 6.27 -11.89 -5.82
N VAL A 65 6.70 -10.76 -6.38
CA VAL A 65 7.28 -9.64 -5.63
C VAL A 65 6.19 -8.72 -5.09
N LEU A 66 5.15 -8.47 -5.89
CA LEU A 66 4.04 -7.59 -5.54
C LEU A 66 3.03 -8.23 -4.59
N ALA A 67 3.13 -9.53 -4.31
CA ALA A 67 2.18 -10.27 -3.48
C ALA A 67 0.72 -9.99 -3.88
N GLY A 68 0.48 -9.88 -5.19
CA GLY A 68 -0.82 -9.58 -5.79
C GLY A 68 -1.33 -10.77 -6.60
N SER A 69 -2.66 -10.88 -6.68
CA SER A 69 -3.36 -11.89 -7.50
C SER A 69 -4.20 -11.17 -8.55
N PHE A 70 -3.82 -11.30 -9.82
CA PHE A 70 -4.48 -10.59 -10.91
C PHE A 70 -5.90 -11.09 -11.14
N GLY A 71 -6.81 -10.14 -11.29
CA GLY A 71 -8.23 -10.43 -11.38
C GLY A 71 -8.90 -10.71 -10.05
N SER A 72 -8.21 -10.49 -8.93
CA SER A 72 -8.80 -10.48 -7.58
C SER A 72 -8.90 -9.07 -7.00
N ILE A 73 -9.51 -8.94 -5.82
CA ILE A 73 -9.58 -7.68 -5.07
C ILE A 73 -8.18 -7.12 -4.76
N ILE A 74 -7.16 -7.98 -4.63
CA ILE A 74 -5.77 -7.59 -4.35
C ILE A 74 -4.90 -7.55 -5.61
N THR A 75 -5.47 -7.23 -6.78
CA THR A 75 -4.73 -7.17 -8.07
C THR A 75 -3.46 -6.34 -7.99
N LEU A 76 -3.49 -5.19 -7.32
CA LEU A 76 -2.34 -4.28 -7.15
C LEU A 76 -1.33 -4.77 -6.10
N GLY A 77 -1.74 -5.69 -5.22
CA GLY A 77 -0.91 -6.23 -4.13
C GLY A 77 -0.31 -5.15 -3.23
N ILE A 78 0.95 -5.32 -2.85
CA ILE A 78 1.72 -4.35 -2.06
C ILE A 78 2.37 -3.24 -2.89
N GLY A 79 2.21 -3.29 -4.23
CA GLY A 79 2.88 -2.40 -5.19
C GLY A 79 2.81 -0.92 -4.81
N PRO A 80 1.61 -0.34 -4.64
CA PRO A 80 1.47 1.07 -4.28
C PRO A 80 2.23 1.49 -3.00
N ILE A 81 2.24 0.61 -1.99
CA ILE A 81 2.91 0.87 -0.71
C ILE A 81 4.43 0.86 -0.89
N VAL A 82 4.94 -0.12 -1.63
CA VAL A 82 6.38 -0.28 -1.88
C VAL A 82 6.87 0.85 -2.79
N THR A 83 6.16 1.16 -3.87
CA THR A 83 6.50 2.25 -4.81
C THR A 83 6.54 3.60 -4.10
N GLY A 84 5.51 3.94 -3.33
CA GLY A 84 5.47 5.19 -2.57
C GLY A 84 6.60 5.29 -1.54
N SER A 85 6.91 4.17 -0.86
CA SER A 85 8.01 4.09 0.10
C SER A 85 9.38 4.28 -0.56
N ILE A 86 9.65 3.63 -1.69
CA ILE A 86 10.91 3.77 -2.43
C ILE A 86 11.12 5.22 -2.87
N ILE A 87 10.09 5.86 -3.41
CA ILE A 87 10.17 7.27 -3.82
C ILE A 87 10.51 8.15 -2.63
N LEU A 88 9.79 8.01 -1.51
CA LEU A 88 10.02 8.81 -0.31
C LEU A 88 11.42 8.56 0.28
N GLN A 89 11.87 7.31 0.32
CA GLN A 89 13.22 6.94 0.78
C GLN A 89 14.31 7.54 -0.10
N ILE A 90 14.13 7.59 -1.42
CA ILE A 90 15.08 8.24 -2.34
C ILE A 90 15.12 9.75 -2.11
N LEU A 91 13.97 10.38 -1.91
CA LEU A 91 13.89 11.83 -1.68
C LEU A 91 14.54 12.26 -0.35
N VAL A 92 14.29 11.49 0.73
CA VAL A 92 14.89 11.74 2.04
C VAL A 92 16.38 11.36 2.05
N GLY A 93 16.74 10.19 1.52
CA GLY A 93 18.13 9.74 1.43
C GLY A 93 19.01 10.62 0.54
N GLY A 94 18.42 11.18 -0.52
CA GLY A 94 19.04 12.16 -1.40
C GLY A 94 19.09 13.58 -0.85
N LYS A 95 18.60 13.82 0.38
CA LYS A 95 18.50 15.14 1.03
C LYS A 95 17.70 16.18 0.24
N LEU A 96 16.82 15.74 -0.66
CA LEU A 96 15.86 16.61 -1.35
C LEU A 96 14.72 17.00 -0.41
N ILE A 97 14.40 16.11 0.53
CA ILE A 97 13.51 16.35 1.66
C ILE A 97 14.34 16.20 2.92
N ASP A 98 14.41 17.27 3.71
CA ASP A 98 15.13 17.28 4.99
C ASP A 98 14.17 16.80 6.09
N LEU A 99 14.32 15.54 6.48
CA LEU A 99 13.61 14.89 7.59
C LEU A 99 14.63 14.17 8.46
N ASP A 100 14.65 14.50 9.75
CA ASP A 100 15.50 13.83 10.73
C ASP A 100 14.77 12.60 11.30
N LEU A 101 15.06 11.43 10.73
CA LEU A 101 14.46 10.17 11.20
C LEU A 101 14.91 9.77 12.62
N SER A 102 15.78 10.54 13.30
CA SER A 102 16.06 10.37 14.72
C SER A 102 15.04 11.06 15.63
N ASP A 103 14.33 12.07 15.12
CA ASP A 103 13.25 12.77 15.84
C ASP A 103 11.93 11.98 15.71
N PRO A 104 11.27 11.61 16.83
CA PRO A 104 9.94 11.02 16.80
C PRO A 104 8.89 11.80 15.99
N HIS A 105 9.03 13.13 15.92
CA HIS A 105 8.13 13.98 15.16
C HIS A 105 8.26 13.77 13.64
N ASP A 106 9.48 13.83 13.13
CA ASP A 106 9.78 13.62 11.71
C ASP A 106 9.54 12.16 11.28
N GLN A 107 9.71 11.20 12.19
CA GLN A 107 9.29 9.81 11.96
C GLN A 107 7.77 9.69 11.75
N ALA A 108 6.96 10.48 12.46
CA ALA A 108 5.51 10.49 12.28
C ALA A 108 5.13 11.12 10.93
N ILE A 109 5.78 12.22 10.55
CA ILE A 109 5.59 12.86 9.24
C ILE A 109 5.99 11.91 8.11
N PHE A 110 7.11 11.20 8.23
CA PHE A 110 7.55 10.21 7.25
C PHE A 110 6.53 9.09 7.08
N GLN A 111 6.05 8.50 8.18
CA GLN A 111 5.04 7.44 8.15
C GLN A 111 3.70 7.92 7.58
N GLY A 112 3.25 9.10 8.00
CA GLY A 112 2.03 9.73 7.46
C GLY A 112 2.14 9.98 5.96
N THR A 113 3.30 10.49 5.49
CA THR A 113 3.56 10.74 4.07
C THR A 113 3.59 9.44 3.27
N GLN A 114 4.28 8.40 3.77
CA GLN A 114 4.33 7.10 3.11
C GLN A 114 2.92 6.51 2.93
N LYS A 115 2.06 6.67 3.94
CA LYS A 115 0.67 6.22 3.88
C LYS A 115 -0.17 7.02 2.90
N ALA A 116 -0.03 8.34 2.90
CA ALA A 116 -0.70 9.21 1.94
C ALA A 116 -0.31 8.86 0.51
N LEU A 117 1.00 8.65 0.27
CA LEU A 117 1.52 8.21 -1.01
C LEU A 117 0.99 6.83 -1.39
N ALA A 118 0.92 5.87 -0.47
CA ALA A 118 0.35 4.55 -0.75
C ALA A 118 -1.09 4.65 -1.26
N ILE A 119 -1.95 5.45 -0.60
CA ILE A 119 -3.34 5.66 -1.03
C ILE A 119 -3.39 6.33 -2.41
N LEU A 120 -2.55 7.35 -2.64
CA LEU A 120 -2.45 8.04 -3.92
C LEU A 120 -2.05 7.08 -5.04
N PHE A 121 -1.01 6.26 -4.82
CA PHE A 121 -0.56 5.28 -5.79
C PHE A 121 -1.58 4.17 -6.01
N THR A 122 -2.35 3.76 -4.99
CA THR A 122 -3.43 2.80 -5.19
C THR A 122 -4.47 3.34 -6.19
N ILE A 123 -4.90 4.58 -6.03
CA ILE A 123 -5.87 5.21 -6.94
C ILE A 123 -5.24 5.41 -8.33
N PHE A 124 -4.01 5.92 -8.37
CA PHE A 124 -3.31 6.20 -9.62
C PHE A 124 -3.06 4.92 -10.43
N GLU A 125 -2.48 3.88 -9.83
CA GLU A 125 -2.21 2.61 -10.51
C GLU A 125 -3.51 1.91 -10.92
N ALA A 126 -4.58 1.96 -10.11
CA ALA A 126 -5.89 1.43 -10.48
C ALA A 126 -6.44 2.11 -11.75
N VAL A 127 -6.40 3.43 -11.81
CA VAL A 127 -6.84 4.19 -12.99
C VAL A 127 -5.98 3.85 -14.21
N VAL A 128 -4.66 3.81 -14.05
CA VAL A 128 -3.74 3.45 -15.14
C VAL A 128 -4.01 2.03 -15.65
N MET A 129 -4.22 1.05 -14.77
CA MET A 129 -4.54 -0.33 -15.17
C MET A 129 -5.83 -0.43 -15.99
N VAL A 130 -6.86 0.34 -15.63
CA VAL A 130 -8.11 0.40 -16.40
C VAL A 130 -7.89 1.07 -17.76
N LEU A 131 -7.20 2.22 -17.79
CA LEU A 131 -6.93 2.96 -19.03
C LEU A 131 -6.02 2.21 -20.01
N MET A 132 -5.05 1.46 -19.50
CA MET A 132 -4.16 0.62 -20.30
C MET A 132 -4.84 -0.68 -20.80
N GLY A 133 -6.09 -0.93 -20.40
CA GLY A 133 -6.84 -2.13 -20.77
C GLY A 133 -6.39 -3.39 -20.04
N ALA A 134 -5.56 -3.27 -19.01
CA ALA A 134 -5.15 -4.40 -18.15
C ALA A 134 -6.26 -4.85 -17.21
N LEU A 135 -7.26 -4.01 -16.94
CA LEU A 135 -8.51 -4.38 -16.27
C LEU A 135 -9.69 -3.96 -17.14
N ALA A 136 -9.86 -4.63 -18.28
CA ALA A 136 -10.93 -4.33 -19.21
C ALA A 136 -12.30 -4.69 -18.60
N PRO A 137 -13.28 -3.77 -18.58
CA PRO A 137 -14.62 -4.07 -18.11
C PRO A 137 -15.28 -5.10 -19.03
N ASP A 138 -16.14 -5.95 -18.45
CA ASP A 138 -17.00 -6.84 -19.22
C ASP A 138 -17.91 -6.00 -20.13
N PRO A 139 -17.88 -6.21 -21.47
CA PRO A 139 -18.74 -5.46 -22.40
C PRO A 139 -20.23 -5.81 -22.33
N ALA A 140 -20.63 -6.80 -21.51
CA ALA A 140 -22.00 -7.29 -21.36
C ALA A 140 -22.88 -6.46 -20.40
#